data_AF-A0A356BXY9-F1
#
_entry.id   AF-A0A356BXY9-F1
#
_cell.length_a   1.000
_cell.length_b   1.000
_cell.length_c   1.000
_cell.angle_alpha   90.00
_cell.angle_beta   90.00
_cell.angle_gamma   90.00
#
_symmetry.space_group_name_H-M   'P 1'
#
loop_
_entity.id
_entity.type
_entity.pdbx_description
1 polymer ?
#
loop_
_entity_poly.entity_id
_entity_poly.type
_entity_poly.pdbx_seq_one_letter_code
_entity_poly.pdbx_strand_id
1 'polypeptide(L)'
;MELLAPAGSFDALRAAVENGADAVYLGGKSYSARAQAVNFSREELQAALDYCHIRGVRVYVTVNTLLREDELEGAILYLADLYCWGVDAVIVQDLGLIQRAREEVPMLELHSSTQMTVHNALDFRAIERLGITRVVLPRELGASAIKDIREQTSVELEVFVHGALCLCYSGQCLMSSLIGGRSGNRGQCAQPCRQPYTVEGLIVPGEYVLSPKDLSLISHLDTLEDAGVASLKIEGRLKSPDYVGVVVRTYRAALDGRPYQAKDLSTVFNRGFTTAYFEDGAAPDLITYHPPTKAERVGSALETYRSPKAFRKVKAHLWASLRLGNALEVNLLDEDGYHVNMRGSMEATTSKGMGL
;
A
#
# COMPACT_ATOMS: atom_id res chain seq x y z
N MET A 1 14.16 3.33 5.73
CA MET A 1 12.91 2.55 5.58
C MET A 1 12.04 3.15 4.47
N GLU A 2 11.31 2.32 3.71
CA GLU A 2 10.31 2.76 2.71
C GLU A 2 9.03 3.28 3.40
N LEU A 3 8.42 4.35 2.89
CA LEU A 3 7.06 4.75 3.26
C LEU A 3 6.03 4.29 2.21
N LEU A 4 5.24 3.26 2.56
CA LEU A 4 4.20 2.68 1.70
C LEU A 4 2.82 3.28 2.01
N ALA A 5 2.27 3.99 1.03
CA ALA A 5 1.00 4.70 1.17
C ALA A 5 -0.19 3.98 0.49
N PRO A 6 -1.41 4.11 1.04
CA PRO A 6 -2.61 3.52 0.44
C PRO A 6 -3.14 4.36 -0.73
N ALA A 7 -3.58 3.69 -1.80
CA ALA A 7 -4.32 4.31 -2.90
C ALA A 7 -5.65 3.58 -3.14
N GLY A 8 -6.75 4.27 -2.83
CA GLY A 8 -8.13 3.83 -3.08
C GLY A 8 -8.74 4.37 -4.38
N SER A 9 -8.18 5.48 -4.88
CA SER A 9 -8.57 6.21 -6.08
C SER A 9 -7.34 6.93 -6.65
N PHE A 10 -7.45 7.44 -7.88
CA PHE A 10 -6.37 8.21 -8.50
C PHE A 10 -6.04 9.49 -7.70
N ASP A 11 -7.03 10.12 -7.08
CA ASP A 11 -6.81 11.30 -6.22
C ASP A 11 -6.01 10.97 -4.97
N ALA A 12 -6.32 9.85 -4.32
CA ALA A 12 -5.56 9.38 -3.17
C ALA A 12 -4.14 8.96 -3.57
N LEU A 13 -3.96 8.39 -4.76
CA LEU A 13 -2.65 8.08 -5.32
C LEU A 13 -1.82 9.35 -5.54
N ARG A 14 -2.40 10.38 -6.16
CA ARG A 14 -1.73 11.68 -6.34
C ARG A 14 -1.35 12.29 -4.99
N ALA A 15 -2.28 12.29 -4.03
CA ALA A 15 -2.03 12.72 -2.66
C ALA A 15 -0.84 12.00 -2.02
N ALA A 16 -0.78 10.67 -2.11
CA ALA A 16 0.33 9.89 -1.58
C ALA A 16 1.67 10.28 -2.21
N VAL A 17 1.74 10.23 -3.54
CA VAL A 17 2.97 10.49 -4.30
C VAL A 17 3.48 11.91 -4.06
N GLU A 18 2.60 12.91 -4.14
CA GLU A 18 2.98 14.32 -3.99
C GLU A 18 3.43 14.66 -2.57
N ASN A 19 3.00 13.90 -1.55
CA ASN A 19 3.41 14.11 -0.16
C ASN A 19 4.62 13.25 0.26
N GLY A 20 5.25 12.54 -0.70
CA GLY A 20 6.52 11.87 -0.52
C GLY A 20 6.43 10.41 -0.09
N ALA A 21 5.39 9.69 -0.54
CA ALA A 21 5.41 8.24 -0.51
C ALA A 21 6.52 7.67 -1.40
N ASP A 22 7.25 6.67 -0.92
CA ASP A 22 8.27 5.94 -1.68
C ASP A 22 7.63 4.83 -2.54
N ALA A 23 6.51 4.29 -2.06
CA ALA A 23 5.68 3.33 -2.76
C ALA A 23 4.20 3.55 -2.47
N VAL A 24 3.33 3.09 -3.37
CA VAL A 24 1.89 3.04 -3.17
C VAL A 24 1.36 1.62 -3.29
N TYR A 25 0.34 1.27 -2.51
CA TYR A 25 -0.40 0.03 -2.73
C TYR A 25 -1.86 0.29 -3.11
N LEU A 26 -2.31 -0.38 -4.17
CA LEU A 26 -3.65 -0.25 -4.74
C LEU A 26 -4.28 -1.60 -5.07
N GLY A 27 -5.51 -1.59 -5.57
CA GLY A 27 -6.23 -2.78 -5.96
C GLY A 27 -6.99 -2.55 -7.26
N GLY A 28 -7.01 -3.56 -8.11
CA GLY A 28 -7.88 -3.60 -9.27
C GLY A 28 -9.33 -3.88 -8.86
N LYS A 29 -10.24 -3.84 -9.84
CA LYS A 29 -11.67 -4.17 -9.62
C LYS A 29 -11.92 -5.62 -9.19
N SER A 30 -10.97 -6.52 -9.43
CA SER A 30 -11.04 -7.94 -9.07
C SER A 30 -9.98 -8.32 -8.04
N TYR A 31 -10.24 -9.38 -7.27
CA TYR A 31 -9.28 -10.09 -6.39
C TYR A 31 -8.63 -9.28 -5.24
N SER A 32 -9.13 -8.08 -4.92
CA SER A 32 -8.63 -7.23 -3.82
C SER A 32 -9.54 -7.26 -2.60
N ALA A 33 -8.98 -7.41 -1.39
CA ALA A 33 -9.72 -7.44 -0.11
C ALA A 33 -10.25 -6.05 0.36
N ARG A 34 -10.65 -5.19 -0.60
CA ARG A 34 -11.38 -3.92 -0.40
C ARG A 34 -12.36 -3.69 -1.56
N ALA A 35 -13.37 -4.55 -1.68
CA ALA A 35 -14.39 -4.46 -2.72
C ALA A 35 -15.16 -3.13 -2.76
N GLN A 36 -15.21 -2.39 -1.63
CA GLN A 36 -15.88 -1.09 -1.54
C GLN A 36 -15.01 0.12 -1.95
N ALA A 37 -13.71 -0.06 -2.16
CA ALA A 37 -12.91 1.01 -2.76
C ALA A 37 -13.37 1.22 -4.21
N VAL A 38 -13.22 2.45 -4.74
CA VAL A 38 -13.50 2.72 -6.16
C VAL A 38 -12.74 1.73 -7.04
N ASN A 39 -11.50 1.42 -6.62
CA ASN A 39 -10.56 0.50 -7.26
C ASN A 39 -10.21 0.94 -8.70
N PHE A 40 -9.06 0.49 -9.19
CA PHE A 40 -8.57 0.92 -10.49
C PHE A 40 -9.08 -0.04 -11.57
N SER A 41 -9.61 0.50 -12.67
CA SER A 41 -9.73 -0.24 -13.94
C SER A 41 -8.35 -0.62 -14.49
N ARG A 42 -8.31 -1.42 -15.55
CA ARG A 42 -7.04 -1.81 -16.20
C ARG A 42 -6.31 -0.57 -16.73
N GLU A 43 -7.06 0.32 -17.36
CA GLU A 43 -6.55 1.56 -17.95
C GLU A 43 -6.06 2.53 -16.87
N GLU A 44 -6.81 2.68 -15.78
CA GLU A 44 -6.40 3.53 -14.65
C GLU A 44 -5.18 2.96 -13.93
N LEU A 45 -5.02 1.64 -13.86
CA LEU A 45 -3.88 0.99 -13.22
C LEU A 45 -2.61 1.20 -14.05
N GLN A 46 -2.69 1.08 -15.38
CA GLN A 46 -1.58 1.43 -16.28
C GLN A 46 -1.21 2.92 -16.15
N ALA A 47 -2.21 3.82 -16.14
CA ALA A 47 -1.95 5.24 -15.94
C ALA A 47 -1.36 5.55 -14.54
N ALA A 48 -1.72 4.77 -13.53
CA ALA A 48 -1.15 4.88 -12.18
C ALA A 48 0.32 4.44 -12.15
N LEU A 49 0.67 3.33 -12.83
CA LEU A 49 2.04 2.87 -13.00
C LEU A 49 2.89 3.96 -13.67
N ASP A 50 2.46 4.47 -14.83
CA ASP A 50 3.15 5.56 -15.53
C ASP A 50 3.35 6.78 -14.62
N TYR A 51 2.30 7.19 -13.90
CA TYR A 51 2.36 8.34 -13.00
C TYR A 51 3.38 8.16 -11.88
N CYS A 52 3.43 6.98 -11.27
CA CYS A 52 4.30 6.65 -10.16
C CYS A 52 5.74 6.44 -10.61
N HIS A 53 5.98 5.65 -11.67
CA HIS A 53 7.33 5.31 -12.13
C HIS A 53 8.11 6.52 -12.67
N ILE A 54 7.45 7.43 -13.39
CA ILE A 54 8.07 8.71 -13.81
C ILE A 54 8.54 9.54 -12.60
N ARG A 55 7.97 9.30 -11.41
CA ARG A 55 8.31 9.99 -10.15
C ARG A 55 9.19 9.15 -9.22
N GLY A 56 9.65 7.98 -9.67
CA GLY A 56 10.46 7.07 -8.87
C GLY A 56 9.68 6.42 -7.71
N VAL A 57 8.36 6.35 -7.80
CA VAL A 57 7.50 5.71 -6.79
C VAL A 57 7.13 4.30 -7.26
N ARG A 58 7.31 3.31 -6.39
CA ARG A 58 6.94 1.91 -6.66
C ARG A 58 5.43 1.68 -6.50
N VAL A 59 4.88 0.71 -7.22
CA VAL A 59 3.46 0.35 -7.20
C VAL A 59 3.28 -1.11 -6.85
N TYR A 60 2.58 -1.36 -5.74
CA TYR A 60 2.21 -2.69 -5.30
C TYR A 60 0.72 -2.94 -5.48
N VAL A 61 0.35 -4.06 -6.12
CA VAL A 61 -1.04 -4.39 -6.39
C VAL A 61 -1.53 -5.48 -5.45
N THR A 62 -2.70 -5.27 -4.83
CA THR A 62 -3.32 -6.25 -3.93
C THR A 62 -4.13 -7.28 -4.69
N VAL A 63 -3.73 -8.55 -4.57
CA VAL A 63 -4.43 -9.75 -5.06
C VAL A 63 -4.55 -10.74 -3.89
N ASN A 64 -5.17 -10.27 -2.82
CA ASN A 64 -5.12 -10.87 -1.49
C ASN A 64 -6.47 -11.42 -1.00
N THR A 65 -7.36 -11.78 -1.91
CA THR A 65 -8.56 -12.57 -1.58
C THR A 65 -8.30 -14.06 -1.77
N LEU A 66 -8.89 -14.90 -0.92
CA LEU A 66 -8.96 -16.35 -1.17
C LEU A 66 -9.79 -16.63 -2.42
N LEU A 67 -9.30 -17.51 -3.27
CA LEU A 67 -9.88 -17.82 -4.57
C LEU A 67 -10.67 -19.12 -4.50
N ARG A 68 -11.74 -19.20 -5.29
CA ARG A 68 -12.32 -20.49 -5.67
C ARG A 68 -11.50 -21.09 -6.82
N GLU A 69 -11.62 -22.40 -7.00
CA GLU A 69 -10.93 -23.11 -8.09
C GLU A 69 -11.25 -22.50 -9.48
N ASP A 70 -12.52 -22.13 -9.72
CA ASP A 70 -12.96 -21.49 -10.97
C ASP A 70 -12.44 -20.06 -11.17
N GLU A 71 -11.88 -19.43 -10.12
CA GLU A 71 -11.30 -18.09 -10.18
C GLU A 71 -9.79 -18.10 -10.44
N LEU A 72 -9.11 -19.24 -10.26
CA LEU A 72 -7.65 -19.35 -10.24
C LEU A 72 -7.00 -19.02 -11.59
N GLU A 73 -7.56 -19.54 -12.68
CA GLU A 73 -7.04 -19.30 -14.03
C GLU A 73 -7.13 -17.80 -14.40
N GLY A 74 -8.26 -17.17 -14.11
CA GLY A 74 -8.45 -15.73 -14.32
C GLY A 74 -7.50 -14.88 -13.47
N ALA A 75 -7.20 -15.31 -12.24
CA ALA A 75 -6.24 -14.63 -11.38
C ALA A 75 -4.82 -14.72 -11.92
N ILE A 76 -4.39 -15.87 -12.46
CA ILE A 76 -3.06 -16.03 -13.08
C ILE A 76 -2.91 -15.17 -14.34
N LEU A 77 -3.92 -15.15 -15.21
CA LEU A 77 -3.91 -14.25 -16.37
C LEU A 77 -3.82 -12.79 -15.94
N TYR A 78 -4.49 -12.41 -14.84
CA TYR A 78 -4.37 -11.08 -14.28
C TYR A 78 -2.97 -10.80 -13.70
N LEU A 79 -2.30 -11.76 -13.05
CA LEU A 79 -0.91 -11.59 -12.62
C LEU A 79 0.04 -11.41 -13.81
N ALA A 80 -0.17 -12.15 -14.90
CA ALA A 80 0.60 -11.97 -16.13
C ALA A 80 0.40 -10.57 -16.74
N ASP A 81 -0.84 -10.08 -16.78
CA ASP A 81 -1.15 -8.71 -17.20
C ASP A 81 -0.41 -7.68 -16.33
N LEU A 82 -0.48 -7.80 -15.00
CA LEU A 82 0.20 -6.90 -14.06
C LEU A 82 1.72 -6.90 -14.26
N TYR A 83 2.30 -8.08 -14.47
CA TYR A 83 3.72 -8.22 -14.78
C TYR A 83 4.09 -7.51 -16.09
N CYS A 84 3.31 -7.72 -17.16
CA CYS A 84 3.53 -7.06 -18.45
C CYS A 84 3.39 -5.53 -18.39
N TRP A 85 2.54 -5.01 -17.50
CA TRP A 85 2.39 -3.57 -17.29
C TRP A 85 3.51 -2.97 -16.43
N GLY A 86 4.36 -3.79 -15.80
CA GLY A 86 5.50 -3.35 -15.02
C GLY A 86 5.19 -3.12 -13.53
N VAL A 87 4.20 -3.79 -12.96
CA VAL A 87 3.96 -3.74 -11.51
C VAL A 87 5.19 -4.20 -10.72
N ASP A 88 5.57 -3.44 -9.69
CA ASP A 88 6.78 -3.73 -8.91
C ASP A 88 6.61 -4.97 -8.02
N ALA A 89 5.44 -5.16 -7.41
CA ALA A 89 5.12 -6.37 -6.66
C ALA A 89 3.61 -6.59 -6.49
N VAL A 90 3.23 -7.83 -6.17
CA VAL A 90 1.83 -8.19 -5.85
C VAL A 90 1.72 -8.70 -4.42
N ILE A 91 0.77 -8.13 -3.67
CA ILE A 91 0.45 -8.54 -2.29
C ILE A 91 -0.60 -9.65 -2.34
N VAL A 92 -0.22 -10.86 -1.96
CA VAL A 92 -0.97 -12.11 -2.13
C VAL A 92 -1.28 -12.80 -0.79
N GLN A 93 -2.22 -13.74 -0.79
CA GLN A 93 -2.55 -14.57 0.38
C GLN A 93 -2.74 -16.04 0.01
N ASP A 94 -3.38 -16.30 -1.13
CA ASP A 94 -3.80 -17.65 -1.52
C ASP A 94 -2.59 -18.52 -1.91
N LEU A 95 -2.42 -19.67 -1.24
CA LEU A 95 -1.27 -20.55 -1.45
C LEU A 95 -1.26 -21.18 -2.85
N GLY A 96 -2.43 -21.50 -3.41
CA GLY A 96 -2.54 -22.05 -4.75
C GLY A 96 -2.15 -21.01 -5.80
N LEU A 97 -2.59 -19.76 -5.61
CA LEU A 97 -2.17 -18.64 -6.45
C LEU A 97 -0.66 -18.40 -6.36
N ILE A 98 -0.08 -18.42 -5.16
CA ILE A 98 1.37 -18.21 -4.96
C ILE A 98 2.16 -19.30 -5.70
N GLN A 99 1.77 -20.57 -5.54
CA GLN A 99 2.42 -21.69 -6.20
C GLN A 99 2.37 -21.55 -7.72
N ARG A 100 1.17 -21.31 -8.29
CA ARG A 100 1.01 -21.13 -9.74
C ARG A 100 1.75 -19.90 -10.26
N ALA A 101 1.74 -18.78 -9.53
CA ALA A 101 2.49 -17.59 -9.90
C ALA A 101 4.00 -17.85 -10.00
N ARG A 102 4.54 -18.70 -9.10
CA ARG A 102 5.96 -19.10 -9.15
C ARG A 102 6.29 -20.00 -10.34
N GLU A 103 5.33 -20.76 -10.85
CA GLU A 103 5.51 -21.63 -12.01
C GLU A 103 5.34 -20.86 -13.34
N GLU A 104 4.36 -19.96 -13.41
CA GLU A 104 3.90 -19.36 -14.67
C GLU A 104 4.32 -17.91 -14.86
N VAL A 105 4.53 -17.16 -13.77
CA VAL A 105 5.01 -15.77 -13.80
C VAL A 105 6.18 -15.60 -12.79
N PRO A 106 7.25 -16.41 -12.89
CA PRO A 106 8.27 -16.56 -11.83
C PRO A 106 8.99 -15.25 -11.48
N MET A 107 9.07 -14.32 -12.44
CA MET A 107 9.76 -13.04 -12.29
C MET A 107 8.92 -11.98 -11.57
N LEU A 108 7.62 -12.23 -11.33
CA LEU A 108 6.77 -11.31 -10.57
C LEU A 108 7.12 -11.38 -9.09
N GLU A 109 7.46 -10.24 -8.52
CA GLU A 109 7.73 -10.14 -7.09
C GLU A 109 6.43 -10.31 -6.28
N LEU A 110 6.46 -11.15 -5.23
CA LEU A 110 5.29 -11.44 -4.41
C LEU A 110 5.57 -11.09 -2.96
N HIS A 111 4.64 -10.33 -2.39
CA HIS A 111 4.62 -9.95 -0.98
C HIS A 111 3.50 -10.67 -0.25
N SER A 112 3.76 -11.18 0.94
CA SER A 112 2.73 -11.83 1.76
C SER A 112 1.83 -10.79 2.43
N SER A 113 0.52 -10.93 2.23
CA SER A 113 -0.51 -10.15 2.92
C SER A 113 -0.53 -10.48 4.41
N THR A 114 -0.82 -9.49 5.26
CA THR A 114 -1.06 -9.68 6.71
C THR A 114 -2.12 -10.74 7.01
N GLN A 115 -3.02 -11.01 6.04
CA GLN A 115 -4.02 -12.08 6.12
C GLN A 115 -3.44 -13.51 6.05
N MET A 116 -2.14 -13.68 5.77
CA MET A 116 -1.45 -14.97 5.89
C MET A 116 -0.99 -15.24 7.33
N THR A 117 -1.00 -14.24 8.21
CA THR A 117 -0.65 -14.41 9.63
C THR A 117 0.75 -15.01 9.84
N VAL A 118 1.72 -14.56 9.05
CA VAL A 118 3.13 -14.97 9.18
C VAL A 118 3.74 -14.24 10.38
N HIS A 119 4.05 -14.97 11.46
CA HIS A 119 4.49 -14.35 12.72
C HIS A 119 5.49 -15.17 13.54
N ASN A 120 5.89 -16.36 13.08
CA ASN A 120 6.88 -17.19 13.77
C ASN A 120 7.91 -17.79 12.79
N ALA A 121 8.98 -18.38 13.35
CA ALA A 121 10.09 -18.94 12.60
C ALA A 121 9.72 -20.03 11.58
N LEU A 122 8.69 -20.83 11.86
CA LEU A 122 8.22 -21.87 10.93
C LEU A 122 7.46 -21.23 9.76
N ASP A 123 6.66 -20.21 10.03
CA ASP A 123 5.96 -19.46 8.99
C ASP A 123 6.96 -18.80 8.03
N PHE A 124 7.99 -18.14 8.56
CA PHE A 124 9.03 -17.50 7.74
C PHE A 124 9.77 -18.50 6.84
N ARG A 125 10.15 -19.66 7.38
CA ARG A 125 10.75 -20.73 6.58
C ARG A 125 9.82 -21.28 5.51
N ALA A 126 8.50 -21.26 5.73
CA ALA A 126 7.53 -21.71 4.75
C ALA A 126 7.37 -20.68 3.63
N ILE A 127 7.22 -19.39 3.95
CA ILE A 127 7.04 -18.34 2.94
C ILE A 127 8.31 -18.09 2.11
N GLU A 128 9.49 -18.29 2.69
CA GLU A 128 10.76 -18.23 1.94
C GLU A 128 10.83 -19.28 0.84
N ARG A 129 10.35 -20.51 1.10
CA ARG A 129 10.29 -21.58 0.08
C ARG A 129 9.29 -21.28 -1.03
N LEU A 130 8.26 -20.49 -0.74
CA LEU A 130 7.31 -20.00 -1.72
C LEU A 130 7.85 -18.79 -2.52
N GLY A 131 9.10 -18.39 -2.26
CA GLY A 131 9.77 -17.27 -2.93
C GLY A 131 9.20 -15.91 -2.58
N ILE A 132 8.49 -15.76 -1.45
CA ILE A 132 8.01 -14.45 -0.98
C ILE A 132 9.21 -13.59 -0.58
N THR A 133 9.27 -12.35 -1.08
CA THR A 133 10.40 -11.43 -0.83
C THR A 133 10.14 -10.46 0.31
N ARG A 134 8.86 -10.23 0.65
CA ARG A 134 8.43 -9.35 1.74
C ARG A 134 7.21 -9.88 2.46
N VAL A 135 7.15 -9.71 3.77
CA VAL A 135 6.00 -10.10 4.61
C VAL A 135 5.40 -8.87 5.27
N VAL A 136 4.10 -8.66 5.06
CA VAL A 136 3.31 -7.68 5.83
C VAL A 136 2.92 -8.32 7.16
N LEU A 137 3.59 -7.90 8.23
CA LEU A 137 3.40 -8.50 9.55
C LEU A 137 1.98 -8.24 10.12
N PRO A 138 1.46 -9.16 10.97
CA PRO A 138 0.29 -8.89 11.78
C PRO A 138 0.56 -7.78 12.80
N ARG A 139 -0.49 -7.06 13.21
CA ARG A 139 -0.41 -5.90 14.12
C ARG A 139 -0.39 -6.28 15.59
N GLU A 140 -0.40 -7.58 15.86
CA GLU A 140 -0.38 -8.20 17.18
C GLU A 140 1.06 -8.42 17.69
N LEU A 141 2.07 -8.09 16.89
CA LEU A 141 3.49 -8.23 17.25
C LEU A 141 4.04 -6.96 17.92
N GLY A 142 4.74 -7.16 19.03
CA GLY A 142 5.53 -6.13 19.73
C GLY A 142 6.88 -5.89 19.08
N ALA A 143 7.55 -4.81 19.48
CA ALA A 143 8.86 -4.41 18.95
C ALA A 143 9.93 -5.52 19.12
N SER A 144 9.99 -6.13 20.31
CA SER A 144 10.90 -7.25 20.58
C SER A 144 10.68 -8.43 19.63
N ALA A 145 9.43 -8.84 19.42
CA ALA A 145 9.09 -9.96 18.55
C ALA A 145 9.44 -9.68 17.07
N ILE A 146 9.25 -8.44 16.61
CA ILE A 146 9.66 -8.04 15.25
C ILE A 146 11.17 -8.16 15.09
N LYS A 147 11.93 -7.71 16.08
CA LYS A 147 13.40 -7.81 16.09
C LYS A 147 13.86 -9.27 16.10
N ASP A 148 13.26 -10.12 16.93
CA ASP A 148 13.58 -11.55 16.97
C ASP A 148 13.30 -12.23 15.62
N ILE A 149 12.19 -11.86 14.96
CA ILE A 149 11.86 -12.35 13.61
C ILE A 149 12.93 -11.92 12.60
N ARG A 150 13.34 -10.64 12.63
CA ARG A 150 14.35 -10.09 11.72
C ARG A 150 15.66 -10.87 11.75
N GLU A 151 16.07 -11.35 12.92
CA GLU A 151 17.28 -12.15 13.10
C GLU A 151 17.20 -13.54 12.45
N GLN A 152 16.00 -14.02 12.12
CA GLN A 152 15.75 -15.40 11.68
C GLN A 152 15.44 -15.53 10.18
N THR A 153 15.26 -14.43 9.47
CA THR A 153 14.91 -14.41 8.05
C THR A 153 15.72 -13.38 7.30
N SER A 154 15.84 -13.54 5.98
CA SER A 154 16.34 -12.48 5.07
C SER A 154 15.20 -11.69 4.42
N VAL A 155 13.96 -12.20 4.47
CA VAL A 155 12.77 -11.58 3.89
C VAL A 155 12.52 -10.18 4.46
N GLU A 156 12.09 -9.25 3.62
CA GLU A 156 11.78 -7.90 4.07
C GLU A 156 10.56 -7.88 5.00
N LEU A 157 10.64 -7.10 6.08
CA LEU A 157 9.53 -6.93 7.02
C LEU A 157 8.80 -5.63 6.73
N GLU A 158 7.50 -5.70 6.53
CA GLU A 158 6.60 -4.55 6.35
C GLU A 158 5.62 -4.47 7.51
N VAL A 159 5.56 -3.31 8.17
CA VAL A 159 4.76 -3.11 9.40
C VAL A 159 3.75 -2.00 9.17
N PHE A 160 2.50 -2.20 9.61
CA PHE A 160 1.55 -1.11 9.65
C PHE A 160 1.95 -0.11 10.74
N VAL A 161 2.04 1.18 10.39
CA VAL A 161 2.41 2.24 11.34
C VAL A 161 1.30 3.21 11.67
N HIS A 162 0.24 3.24 10.84
CA HIS A 162 -0.86 4.18 11.00
C HIS A 162 -2.20 3.61 10.53
N GLY A 163 -3.28 4.02 11.18
CA GLY A 163 -4.65 3.84 10.69
C GLY A 163 -5.44 2.72 11.38
N ALA A 164 -6.53 2.30 10.76
CA ALA A 164 -7.54 1.48 11.42
C ALA A 164 -7.03 0.10 11.91
N LEU A 165 -7.26 -0.20 13.19
CA LEU A 165 -7.05 -1.54 13.75
C LEU A 165 -8.27 -2.46 13.57
N CYS A 166 -8.01 -3.76 13.53
CA CYS A 166 -9.02 -4.81 13.64
C CYS A 166 -9.23 -5.18 15.11
N LEU A 167 -10.44 -5.59 15.46
CA LEU A 167 -10.73 -6.14 16.78
C LEU A 167 -10.21 -7.58 16.92
N CYS A 168 -10.39 -8.38 15.88
CA CYS A 168 -9.86 -9.73 15.80
C CYS A 168 -8.46 -9.72 15.18
N TYR A 169 -7.77 -10.86 15.30
CA TYR A 169 -6.46 -11.09 14.70
C TYR A 169 -6.43 -10.64 13.24
N SER A 170 -5.37 -9.89 12.87
CA SER A 170 -5.21 -9.24 11.57
C SER A 170 -5.50 -10.19 10.41
N GLY A 171 -6.56 -9.88 9.66
CA GLY A 171 -6.96 -10.65 8.47
C GLY A 171 -7.76 -11.93 8.73
N GLN A 172 -8.05 -12.28 9.98
CA GLN A 172 -8.77 -13.51 10.37
C GLN A 172 -10.18 -13.24 10.95
N CYS A 173 -10.75 -12.07 10.67
CA CYS A 173 -12.03 -11.68 11.27
C CYS A 173 -13.23 -12.27 10.50
N LEU A 174 -14.01 -13.12 11.17
CA LEU A 174 -15.27 -13.67 10.64
C LEU A 174 -16.52 -12.89 11.08
N MET A 175 -16.37 -11.93 12.00
CA MET A 175 -17.49 -11.25 12.66
C MET A 175 -18.49 -10.62 11.69
N SER A 176 -18.01 -9.89 10.69
CA SER A 176 -18.88 -9.27 9.67
C SER A 176 -19.62 -10.30 8.80
N SER A 177 -19.01 -11.47 8.56
CA SER A 177 -19.65 -12.55 7.79
C SER A 177 -20.74 -13.22 8.61
N LEU A 178 -20.47 -13.50 9.88
CA LEU A 178 -21.41 -14.19 10.77
C LEU A 178 -22.62 -13.32 11.13
N ILE A 179 -22.40 -12.01 11.36
CA ILE A 179 -23.48 -11.09 11.76
C ILE A 179 -24.33 -10.66 10.56
N GLY A 180 -23.72 -10.42 9.39
CA GLY A 180 -24.40 -9.73 8.29
C GLY A 180 -24.10 -10.27 6.90
N GLY A 181 -23.51 -11.46 6.77
CA GLY A 181 -23.23 -12.11 5.48
C GLY A 181 -22.14 -11.44 4.64
N ARG A 182 -21.48 -10.40 5.15
CA ARG A 182 -20.47 -9.61 4.42
C ARG A 182 -19.07 -9.99 4.88
N SER A 183 -18.34 -10.75 4.08
CA SER A 183 -17.02 -11.24 4.47
C SER A 183 -15.95 -10.13 4.48
N GLY A 184 -15.36 -9.89 5.66
CA GLY A 184 -14.23 -8.97 5.79
C GLY A 184 -13.00 -9.42 5.02
N ASN A 185 -12.78 -10.73 4.95
CA ASN A 185 -11.64 -11.35 4.24
C ASN A 185 -11.79 -11.31 2.72
N ARG A 186 -12.98 -10.95 2.21
CA ARG A 186 -13.24 -10.60 0.79
C ARG A 186 -13.42 -9.10 0.57
N GLY A 187 -13.04 -8.28 1.55
CA GLY A 187 -13.10 -6.83 1.45
C GLY A 187 -14.48 -6.19 1.55
N GLN A 188 -15.46 -6.93 2.07
CA GLN A 188 -16.84 -6.48 2.21
C GLN A 188 -17.20 -6.08 3.65
N CYS A 189 -16.23 -6.06 4.57
CA CYS A 189 -16.42 -5.78 6.00
C CYS A 189 -17.38 -4.61 6.22
N ALA A 190 -18.47 -4.86 6.97
CA ALA A 190 -19.45 -3.85 7.37
C ALA A 190 -19.05 -3.10 8.66
N GLN A 191 -17.86 -3.41 9.19
CA GLN A 191 -17.32 -2.83 10.42
C GLN A 191 -18.27 -2.97 11.63
N PRO A 192 -18.81 -4.18 11.94
CA PRO A 192 -19.71 -4.35 13.07
C PRO A 192 -19.05 -3.97 14.41
N CYS A 193 -17.73 -4.17 14.56
CA CYS A 193 -17.00 -3.75 15.76
C CYS A 193 -17.03 -2.24 16.00
N ARG A 194 -17.40 -1.44 14.99
CA ARG A 194 -17.42 0.02 15.06
C ARG A 194 -18.84 0.58 15.23
N GLN A 195 -19.83 -0.29 15.48
CA GLN A 195 -21.21 0.09 15.78
C GLN A 195 -21.40 0.30 17.29
N PRO A 196 -22.43 1.08 17.70
CA PRO A 196 -22.83 1.15 19.10
C PRO A 196 -23.48 -0.16 19.56
N TYR A 197 -23.25 -0.55 20.81
CA TYR A 197 -23.80 -1.73 21.46
C TYR A 197 -24.41 -1.38 22.81
N THR A 198 -25.53 -2.03 23.16
CA THR A 198 -26.05 -2.06 24.52
C THR A 198 -25.45 -3.26 25.24
N VAL A 199 -24.87 -3.02 26.42
CA VAL A 199 -24.28 -4.08 27.25
C VAL A 199 -25.15 -4.29 28.48
N GLU A 200 -25.64 -5.51 28.67
CA GLU A 200 -26.43 -5.88 29.85
C GLU A 200 -25.51 -6.33 30.99
N GLY A 201 -25.78 -5.88 32.22
CA GLY A 201 -25.08 -6.34 33.42
C GLY A 201 -23.68 -5.76 33.65
N LEU A 202 -23.22 -4.84 32.81
CA LEU A 202 -21.94 -4.14 32.97
C LEU A 202 -22.11 -2.63 32.81
N ILE A 203 -21.42 -1.84 33.63
CA ILE A 203 -21.31 -0.39 33.46
C ILE A 203 -20.13 -0.11 32.54
N VAL A 204 -20.39 0.49 31.37
CA VAL A 204 -19.37 0.82 30.37
C VAL A 204 -19.28 2.35 30.16
N PRO A 205 -18.09 2.90 29.84
CA PRO A 205 -17.91 4.36 29.65
C PRO A 205 -18.64 4.97 28.44
N GLY A 206 -19.19 4.14 27.54
CA GLY A 206 -19.90 4.57 26.34
C GLY A 206 -20.32 3.37 25.48
N GLU A 207 -20.96 3.65 24.35
CA GLU A 207 -21.67 2.66 23.54
C GLU A 207 -20.76 1.88 22.57
N TYR A 208 -19.55 2.38 22.28
CA TYR A 208 -18.65 1.80 21.27
C TYR A 208 -17.71 0.74 21.86
N VAL A 209 -18.24 -0.20 22.63
CA VAL A 209 -17.46 -1.14 23.48
C VAL A 209 -16.55 -2.11 22.73
N LEU A 210 -16.68 -2.21 21.41
CA LEU A 210 -15.86 -3.06 20.54
C LEU A 210 -14.98 -2.27 19.57
N SER A 211 -15.03 -0.94 19.60
CA SER A 211 -14.44 -0.09 18.55
C SER A 211 -12.95 0.15 18.80
N PRO A 212 -12.06 -0.38 17.96
CA PRO A 212 -10.63 -0.12 18.13
C PRO A 212 -10.29 1.33 17.77
N LYS A 213 -9.37 1.91 18.54
CA LYS A 213 -8.60 3.11 18.21
C LYS A 213 -7.80 2.87 16.91
N ASP A 214 -7.29 3.95 16.33
CA ASP A 214 -6.41 3.85 15.17
C ASP A 214 -4.95 3.71 15.66
N LEU A 215 -4.15 2.91 14.97
CA LEU A 215 -2.73 2.75 15.24
C LEU A 215 -1.99 4.05 14.91
N SER A 216 -1.01 4.43 15.73
CA SER A 216 -0.03 5.46 15.39
C SER A 216 1.31 5.17 16.04
N LEU A 217 2.30 4.80 15.22
CA LEU A 217 3.69 4.56 15.63
C LEU A 217 4.65 5.68 15.20
N ILE A 218 4.13 6.90 14.98
CA ILE A 218 4.95 8.05 14.54
C ILE A 218 6.08 8.38 15.52
N SER A 219 5.91 8.10 16.82
CA SER A 219 6.92 8.33 17.87
C SER A 219 7.89 7.16 18.04
N HIS A 220 7.76 6.10 17.24
CA HIS A 220 8.50 4.85 17.38
C HIS A 220 9.25 4.46 16.10
N LEU A 221 9.50 5.43 15.22
CA LEU A 221 10.18 5.18 13.94
C LEU A 221 11.61 4.66 14.15
N ASP A 222 12.35 5.21 15.11
CA ASP A 222 13.70 4.75 15.43
C ASP A 222 13.69 3.29 15.92
N THR A 223 12.71 2.92 16.75
CA THR A 223 12.54 1.54 17.21
C THR A 223 12.21 0.57 16.07
N LEU A 224 11.40 1.01 15.09
CA LEU A 224 11.10 0.22 13.89
C LEU A 224 12.34 0.04 13.01
N GLU A 225 13.17 1.09 12.89
CA GLU A 225 14.43 1.02 12.17
C GLU A 225 15.41 0.05 12.83
N ASP A 226 15.58 0.15 14.15
CA ASP A 226 16.42 -0.74 14.96
C ASP A 226 15.94 -2.20 14.93
N ALA A 227 14.63 -2.42 14.78
CA ALA A 227 14.04 -3.74 14.60
C ALA A 227 14.23 -4.31 13.18
N GLY A 228 14.84 -3.56 12.26
CA GLY A 228 15.12 -3.96 10.88
C GLY A 228 13.88 -4.03 9.99
N VAL A 229 12.89 -3.18 10.26
CA VAL A 229 11.71 -3.03 9.39
C VAL A 229 12.12 -2.35 8.08
N ALA A 230 11.75 -2.95 6.95
CA ALA A 230 12.10 -2.45 5.62
C ALA A 230 11.08 -1.43 5.10
N SER A 231 9.79 -1.64 5.39
CA SER A 231 8.69 -0.80 4.88
C SER A 231 7.65 -0.47 5.95
N LEU A 232 7.25 0.81 5.98
CA LEU A 232 6.25 1.37 6.86
C LEU A 232 4.94 1.57 6.09
N LYS A 233 3.94 0.74 6.41
CA LYS A 233 2.66 0.73 5.71
C LYS A 233 1.62 1.59 6.42
N ILE A 234 1.02 2.52 5.70
CA ILE A 234 -0.13 3.29 6.18
C ILE A 234 -1.43 2.57 5.79
N GLU A 235 -2.33 2.31 6.76
CA GLU A 235 -3.69 1.87 6.43
C GLU A 235 -4.52 3.07 5.99
N GLY A 236 -5.17 2.96 4.82
CA GLY A 236 -6.17 3.94 4.43
C GLY A 236 -6.76 3.81 3.04
N ARG A 237 -6.86 2.62 2.44
CA ARG A 237 -7.38 2.50 1.05
C ARG A 237 -8.83 2.96 0.87
N LEU A 238 -9.60 3.08 1.95
CA LEU A 238 -10.96 3.62 1.95
C LEU A 238 -11.04 5.08 2.44
N LYS A 239 -9.89 5.70 2.69
CA LYS A 239 -9.81 7.06 3.26
C LYS A 239 -9.77 8.09 2.14
N SER A 240 -10.10 9.34 2.49
CA SER A 240 -10.07 10.45 1.55
C SER A 240 -8.64 10.78 1.11
N PRO A 241 -8.45 11.43 -0.04
CA PRO A 241 -7.16 11.99 -0.45
C PRO A 241 -6.54 12.90 0.63
N ASP A 242 -7.36 13.69 1.33
CA ASP A 242 -6.90 14.55 2.44
C ASP A 242 -6.23 13.73 3.54
N TYR A 243 -6.87 12.66 4.01
CA TYR A 243 -6.29 11.74 4.99
C TYR A 243 -4.94 11.20 4.51
N VAL A 244 -4.88 10.73 3.26
CA VAL A 244 -3.65 10.17 2.69
C VAL A 244 -2.55 11.23 2.66
N GLY A 245 -2.85 12.44 2.18
CA GLY A 245 -1.89 13.54 2.13
C GLY A 245 -1.38 13.95 3.50
N VAL A 246 -2.27 14.11 4.50
CA VAL A 246 -1.88 14.45 5.89
C VAL A 246 -0.99 13.38 6.49
N VAL A 247 -1.40 12.13 6.44
CA VAL A 247 -0.62 11.06 7.09
C VAL A 247 0.73 10.90 6.39
N VAL A 248 0.76 10.84 5.05
CA VAL A 248 2.01 10.65 4.30
C VAL A 248 2.99 11.79 4.54
N ARG A 249 2.56 13.06 4.46
CA ARG A 249 3.50 14.18 4.67
C ARG A 249 4.08 14.19 6.09
N THR A 250 3.28 13.83 7.09
CA THR A 250 3.70 13.86 8.49
C THR A 250 4.70 12.74 8.77
N TYR A 251 4.43 11.52 8.29
CA TYR A 251 5.40 10.42 8.38
C TYR A 251 6.65 10.69 7.56
N ARG A 252 6.53 11.25 6.35
CA ARG A 252 7.69 11.61 5.52
C ARG A 252 8.56 12.66 6.19
N ALA A 253 7.95 13.68 6.80
CA ALA A 253 8.69 14.69 7.56
C ALA A 253 9.43 14.08 8.75
N ALA A 254 8.77 13.21 9.51
CA ALA A 254 9.40 12.49 10.63
C ALA A 254 10.58 11.62 10.15
N LEU A 255 10.40 10.82 9.10
CA LEU A 255 11.44 9.97 8.52
C LEU A 255 12.61 10.76 7.91
N ASP A 256 12.38 11.98 7.42
CA ASP A 256 13.44 12.86 6.91
C ASP A 256 14.19 13.61 8.02
N GLY A 257 13.81 13.45 9.28
CA GLY A 257 14.30 14.29 10.38
C GLY A 257 13.89 15.77 10.24
N ARG A 258 12.85 16.07 9.45
CA ARG A 258 12.33 17.42 9.26
C ARG A 258 11.33 17.75 10.38
N PRO A 259 11.16 19.04 10.74
CA PRO A 259 10.13 19.45 11.70
C PRO A 259 8.74 18.97 11.26
N TYR A 260 8.02 18.34 12.19
CA TYR A 260 6.65 17.88 11.98
C TYR A 260 5.83 18.06 13.26
N GLN A 261 4.51 18.10 13.13
CA GLN A 261 3.59 18.18 14.26
C GLN A 261 2.75 16.91 14.31
N ALA A 262 3.00 16.03 15.28
CA ALA A 262 2.26 14.76 15.43
C ALA A 262 0.74 14.99 15.55
N LYS A 263 0.31 16.12 16.14
CA LYS A 263 -1.09 16.53 16.23
C LYS A 263 -1.77 16.73 14.86
N ASP A 264 -1.01 16.91 13.78
CA ASP A 264 -1.59 17.00 12.43
C ASP A 264 -2.32 15.71 12.07
N LEU A 265 -1.87 14.56 12.59
CA LEU A 265 -2.56 13.28 12.42
C LEU A 265 -3.97 13.29 13.05
N SER A 266 -4.18 14.08 14.10
CA SER A 266 -5.48 14.26 14.74
C SER A 266 -6.45 15.12 13.94
N THR A 267 -5.97 15.87 12.93
CA THR A 267 -6.80 16.76 12.09
C THR A 267 -7.62 16.00 11.05
N VAL A 268 -7.22 14.76 10.75
CA VAL A 268 -7.94 13.86 9.84
C VAL A 268 -8.72 12.81 10.62
N PHE A 269 -9.67 12.17 9.95
CA PHE A 269 -10.54 11.18 10.58
C PHE A 269 -9.72 10.12 11.33
N ASN A 270 -10.01 9.97 12.62
CA ASN A 270 -9.42 8.98 13.50
C ASN A 270 -10.40 8.60 14.63
N ARG A 271 -10.03 7.60 15.43
CA ARG A 271 -10.80 7.14 16.60
C ARG A 271 -9.98 7.22 17.90
N GLY A 272 -9.16 8.26 18.01
CA GLY A 272 -8.06 8.27 18.97
C GLY A 272 -6.92 7.35 18.51
N PHE A 273 -5.76 7.49 19.15
CA PHE A 273 -4.56 6.76 18.79
C PHE A 273 -4.13 5.78 19.87
N THR A 274 -3.49 4.71 19.44
CA THR A 274 -2.87 3.70 20.30
C THR A 274 -1.60 3.17 19.63
N THR A 275 -0.66 2.65 20.43
CA THR A 275 0.50 1.87 19.98
C THR A 275 0.14 0.37 19.82
N ALA A 276 -1.09 -0.01 20.18
CA ALA A 276 -1.57 -1.39 20.20
C ALA A 276 -0.63 -2.29 21.00
N TYR A 277 -0.08 -3.33 20.37
CA TYR A 277 0.82 -4.30 21.00
C TYR A 277 2.30 -3.95 20.83
N PHE A 278 2.62 -2.81 20.18
CA PHE A 278 3.99 -2.49 19.80
C PHE A 278 4.92 -2.30 21.00
N GLU A 279 4.42 -1.70 22.09
CA GLU A 279 5.17 -1.48 23.32
C GLU A 279 5.13 -2.73 24.20
N ASP A 280 6.28 -3.41 24.29
CA ASP A 280 6.41 -4.66 25.03
C ASP A 280 6.03 -4.51 26.52
N GLY A 281 5.19 -5.40 27.03
CA GLY A 281 4.80 -5.45 28.44
C GLY A 281 3.76 -4.41 28.89
N ALA A 282 3.33 -3.49 28.01
CA ALA A 282 2.24 -2.57 28.31
C ALA A 282 0.87 -3.24 28.04
N ALA A 283 -0.11 -2.98 28.90
CA ALA A 283 -1.49 -3.34 28.60
C ALA A 283 -1.99 -2.47 27.45
N PRO A 284 -2.48 -3.05 26.33
CA PRO A 284 -2.75 -2.28 25.14
C PRO A 284 -4.05 -1.47 25.29
N ASP A 285 -3.97 -0.16 25.10
CA ASP A 285 -5.13 0.75 25.13
C ASP A 285 -5.83 0.72 23.76
N LEU A 286 -6.62 -0.33 23.50
CA LEU A 286 -7.14 -0.63 22.17
C LEU A 286 -8.50 0.00 21.87
N ILE A 287 -9.37 0.17 22.87
CA ILE A 287 -10.80 0.46 22.65
C ILE A 287 -11.10 1.93 22.92
N THR A 288 -11.87 2.55 22.03
CA THR A 288 -12.54 3.83 22.30
C THR A 288 -14.02 3.60 22.53
N TYR A 289 -14.57 4.19 23.58
CA TYR A 289 -16.00 4.11 23.91
C TYR A 289 -16.84 5.22 23.24
N HIS A 290 -16.20 6.06 22.44
CA HIS A 290 -16.79 7.25 21.84
C HIS A 290 -16.81 7.16 20.31
N PRO A 291 -17.74 7.89 19.65
CA PRO A 291 -17.75 7.99 18.20
C PRO A 291 -16.44 8.58 17.66
N PRO A 292 -16.11 8.37 16.37
CA PRO A 292 -14.94 8.96 15.76
C PRO A 292 -14.98 10.49 15.82
N THR A 293 -13.82 11.11 15.99
CA THR A 293 -13.67 12.55 15.84
C THR A 293 -13.87 12.89 14.37
N LYS A 294 -14.87 13.73 14.07
CA LYS A 294 -15.07 14.24 12.70
C LYS A 294 -13.93 15.22 12.40
N ALA A 295 -13.22 14.99 11.30
CA ALA A 295 -12.19 15.89 10.82
C ALA A 295 -12.77 17.31 10.63
N GLU A 296 -12.08 18.33 11.14
CA GLU A 296 -12.22 19.66 10.56
C GLU A 296 -11.66 19.56 9.15
N ARG A 297 -12.43 19.95 8.12
CA ARG A 297 -11.93 19.93 6.73
C ARG A 297 -10.84 21.00 6.61
N VAL A 298 -9.58 20.63 6.83
CA VAL A 298 -8.44 21.54 6.69
C VAL A 298 -7.97 21.51 5.24
N GLY A 299 -8.70 22.22 4.37
CA GLY A 299 -8.38 22.37 2.95
C GLY A 299 -8.58 21.10 2.13
N SER A 300 -8.84 21.27 0.83
CA SER A 300 -8.79 20.10 -0.06
C SER A 300 -7.32 19.68 -0.22
N ALA A 301 -7.07 18.39 -0.28
CA ALA A 301 -5.85 17.77 -0.80
C ALA A 301 -5.19 18.64 -1.88
N LEU A 302 -5.97 19.03 -2.90
CA LEU A 302 -5.60 19.91 -4.01
C LEU A 302 -4.93 21.24 -3.58
N GLU A 303 -5.32 21.85 -2.47
CA GLU A 303 -4.76 23.11 -1.97
C GLU A 303 -3.45 22.90 -1.20
N THR A 304 -3.23 21.70 -0.66
CA THR A 304 -2.03 21.35 0.12
C THR A 304 -0.84 20.89 -0.72
N TYR A 305 -1.00 20.77 -2.05
CA TYR A 305 0.01 20.18 -2.91
C TYR A 305 0.80 21.20 -3.73
N ARG A 306 1.97 21.57 -3.21
CA ARG A 306 3.10 22.11 -3.97
C ARG A 306 4.37 21.45 -3.48
N SER A 307 4.53 20.16 -3.77
CA SER A 307 5.81 19.49 -3.53
C SER A 307 6.84 19.95 -4.56
N PRO A 308 8.09 20.25 -4.17
CA PRO A 308 9.18 20.45 -5.11
C PRO A 308 9.45 19.22 -5.99
N LYS A 309 9.02 18.02 -5.54
CA LYS A 309 9.03 16.77 -6.33
C LYS A 309 7.78 16.58 -7.19
N ALA A 310 6.76 17.42 -7.05
CA ALA A 310 5.65 17.45 -7.99
C ALA A 310 6.19 18.05 -9.30
N PHE A 311 6.82 17.20 -10.11
CA PHE A 311 7.23 17.55 -11.45
C PHE A 311 6.04 18.20 -12.13
N ARG A 312 6.20 19.49 -12.48
CA ARG A 312 5.29 20.16 -13.40
C ARG A 312 5.20 19.26 -14.63
N LYS A 313 3.99 18.83 -14.98
CA LYS A 313 3.78 18.18 -16.28
C LYS A 313 3.98 19.26 -17.33
N VAL A 314 5.11 19.21 -18.01
CA VAL A 314 5.43 20.11 -19.13
C VAL A 314 5.07 19.38 -20.41
N LYS A 315 4.23 19.97 -21.25
CA LYS A 315 3.99 19.40 -22.58
C LYS A 315 5.27 19.53 -23.40
N ALA A 316 5.69 18.43 -24.01
CA ALA A 316 6.86 18.41 -24.86
C ALA A 316 6.55 17.74 -26.21
N HIS A 317 7.16 18.28 -27.26
CA HIS A 317 7.20 17.69 -28.58
C HIS A 317 8.48 16.86 -28.70
N LEU A 318 8.32 15.55 -28.85
CA LEU A 318 9.41 14.62 -29.13
C LEU A 318 9.36 14.23 -30.60
N TRP A 319 10.47 14.37 -31.32
CA TRP A 319 10.60 13.87 -32.68
C TRP A 319 11.98 13.26 -32.92
N ALA A 320 12.03 12.29 -33.82
CA ALA A 320 13.26 11.65 -34.24
C ALA A 320 13.56 11.97 -35.70
N SER A 321 14.82 12.22 -36.01
CA SER A 321 15.33 12.36 -37.38
C SER A 321 16.33 11.26 -37.67
N LEU A 322 16.05 10.47 -38.70
CA LEU A 322 16.93 9.40 -39.17
C LEU A 322 17.25 9.63 -40.65
N ARG A 323 18.53 9.65 -40.98
CA ARG A 323 19.02 9.64 -42.36
C ARG A 323 20.05 8.52 -42.48
N LEU A 324 19.98 7.76 -43.58
CA LEU A 324 20.96 6.74 -43.90
C LEU A 324 22.38 7.34 -43.85
N GLY A 325 23.27 6.70 -43.08
CA GLY A 325 24.65 7.15 -42.88
C GLY A 325 24.86 8.18 -41.75
N ASN A 326 23.80 8.68 -41.11
CA ASN A 326 23.88 9.59 -39.97
C ASN A 326 23.44 8.90 -38.67
N ALA A 327 23.92 9.41 -37.55
CA ALA A 327 23.40 9.05 -36.23
C ALA A 327 21.90 9.39 -36.13
N LEU A 328 21.15 8.56 -35.41
CA LEU A 328 19.78 8.88 -35.01
C LEU A 328 19.81 10.11 -34.12
N GLU A 329 19.02 11.12 -34.47
CA GLU A 329 18.81 12.29 -33.64
C GLU A 329 17.44 12.22 -32.98
N VAL A 330 17.40 12.24 -31.65
CA VAL A 330 16.17 12.37 -30.87
C VAL A 330 16.15 13.76 -30.27
N ASN A 331 15.08 14.50 -30.55
CA ASN A 331 14.90 15.89 -30.14
C ASN A 331 13.66 16.01 -29.28
N LEU A 332 13.79 16.72 -28.16
CA LEU A 332 12.70 17.10 -27.29
C LEU A 332 12.69 18.62 -27.14
N LEU A 333 11.54 19.24 -27.38
CA LEU A 333 11.28 20.65 -27.07
C LEU A 333 10.06 20.74 -26.18
N ASP A 334 10.19 21.39 -25.02
CA ASP A 334 9.08 21.59 -24.11
C ASP A 334 8.46 23.00 -24.20
N GLU A 335 7.27 23.18 -23.61
CA GLU A 335 6.55 24.47 -23.59
C GLU A 335 7.28 25.60 -22.81
N ASP A 336 8.29 25.24 -22.01
CA ASP A 336 9.12 26.20 -21.27
C ASP A 336 10.39 26.59 -22.06
N GLY A 337 10.55 26.04 -23.27
CA GLY A 337 11.66 26.34 -24.17
C GLY A 337 12.93 25.55 -23.89
N TYR A 338 12.88 24.52 -23.04
CA TYR A 338 14.01 23.60 -22.88
C TYR A 338 14.10 22.68 -24.09
N HIS A 339 15.31 22.58 -24.63
CA HIS A 339 15.61 21.76 -25.78
C HIS A 339 16.66 20.71 -25.41
N VAL A 340 16.32 19.44 -25.59
CA VAL A 340 17.23 18.31 -25.42
C VAL A 340 17.46 17.68 -26.80
N ASN A 341 18.72 17.60 -27.20
CA ASN A 341 19.15 16.89 -28.40
C ASN A 341 20.07 15.74 -27.99
N MET A 342 19.70 14.53 -28.40
CA MET A 342 20.51 13.34 -28.22
C MET A 342 20.88 12.76 -29.59
N ARG A 343 22.15 12.40 -29.76
CA ARG A 343 22.67 11.74 -30.96
C ARG A 343 23.22 10.37 -30.58
N GLY A 344 22.79 9.33 -31.29
CA GLY A 344 23.27 7.96 -31.06
C GLY A 344 23.37 7.17 -32.36
N SER A 345 24.35 6.29 -32.43
CA SER A 345 24.40 5.23 -33.44
C SER A 345 23.64 4.02 -32.95
N MET A 346 22.73 3.49 -33.77
CA MET A 346 22.09 2.18 -33.54
C MET A 346 22.49 1.24 -34.66
N GLU A 347 22.81 -0.01 -34.32
CA GLU A 347 22.96 -1.06 -35.32
C GLU A 347 21.57 -1.41 -35.89
N ALA A 348 21.39 -1.19 -37.18
CA ALA A 348 20.19 -1.62 -37.88
C ALA A 348 20.25 -3.13 -38.10
N THR A 349 19.30 -3.87 -37.52
CA THR A 349 19.08 -5.28 -37.86
C THR A 349 17.97 -5.38 -38.90
N THR A 350 18.21 -6.12 -39.97
CA THR A 350 17.18 -6.39 -41.00
C THR A 350 15.98 -7.08 -40.37
N SER A 351 14.78 -6.51 -40.52
CA SER A 351 13.54 -7.11 -40.03
C SER A 351 13.32 -8.47 -40.69
N LYS A 352 13.15 -9.54 -39.89
CA LYS A 352 12.75 -10.87 -40.37
C LYS A 352 11.24 -10.94 -40.68
N GLY A 353 10.71 -9.98 -41.44
CA GLY A 353 9.30 -9.94 -41.79
C GLY A 353 9.02 -8.97 -42.93
N MET A 354 8.43 -9.49 -44.01
CA MET A 354 7.70 -8.69 -44.99
C MET A 354 6.40 -8.23 -44.31
N GLY A 355 6.15 -6.92 -44.27
CA GLY A 355 4.87 -6.38 -43.82
C GLY A 355 4.95 -4.90 -43.48
N LEU A 356 4.86 -4.05 -44.52
CA LEU A 356 4.08 -2.82 -44.41
C LEU A 356 2.60 -3.18 -44.54
#